data_AF-X1S6U4-F1
#
_entry.id   AF-X1S6U4-F1
#
_cell.length_a   1.000
_cell.length_b   1.000
_cell.length_c   1.000
_cell.angle_alpha   90.00
_cell.angle_beta   90.00
_cell.angle_gamma   90.00
#
_symmetry.space_group_name_H-M   'P 1'
#
loop_
_entity.id
_entity.type
_entity.pdbx_description
1 polymer ?
#
loop_
_entity_poly.entity_id
_entity_poly.type
_entity_poly.pdbx_seq_one_letter_code
_entity_poly.pdbx_strand_id
1 'polypeptide(L)'
;MLNEHKDILLVNEMFWFNLMRREMKKAYSNKEKACLVYKKLAGIRNNKKLKSKKVFNEIYKRSKNADEFYIVMMEYLAKYFGKKRWGEKNILIFEDILKNTLNQFPNAKIIYLMRDPRAVINSLNKSLNIFS
;
A
#
# COMPACT_ATOMS: atom_id res chain seq x y z
N MET A 1 -15.42 9.48 0.69
CA MET A 1 -14.74 8.30 0.09
C MET A 1 -13.23 8.41 0.24
N LEU A 2 -12.54 7.26 0.41
CA LEU A 2 -11.08 7.20 0.26
C LEU A 2 -10.73 7.73 -1.15
N ASN A 3 -9.70 8.58 -1.26
CA ASN A 3 -9.26 9.27 -2.50
C ASN A 3 -10.07 10.49 -2.97
N GLU A 4 -11.05 10.98 -2.21
CA GLU A 4 -11.68 12.28 -2.48
C GLU A 4 -10.70 13.45 -2.32
N HIS A 5 -9.65 13.29 -1.50
CA HIS A 5 -8.65 14.33 -1.33
C HIS A 5 -7.97 14.66 -2.66
N LYS A 6 -8.00 15.92 -3.08
CA LYS A 6 -7.50 16.37 -4.39
C LYS A 6 -6.03 16.02 -4.64
N ASP A 7 -5.18 16.06 -3.60
CA ASP A 7 -3.73 15.89 -3.77
C ASP A 7 -3.15 14.53 -3.34
N ILE A 8 -3.93 13.66 -2.66
CA ILE A 8 -3.38 12.45 -2.02
C ILE A 8 -4.07 11.21 -2.55
N LEU A 9 -3.28 10.26 -3.05
CA LEU A 9 -3.68 8.89 -3.31
C LEU A 9 -3.49 8.04 -2.04
N LEU A 10 -4.57 7.51 -1.49
CA LEU A 10 -4.59 6.47 -0.47
C LEU A 10 -5.03 5.16 -1.10
N VAL A 11 -4.21 4.13 -0.97
CA VAL A 11 -4.59 2.79 -1.40
C VAL A 11 -5.69 2.24 -0.51
N ASN A 12 -6.68 1.58 -1.10
CA ASN A 12 -7.86 1.08 -0.38
C ASN A 12 -7.51 -0.10 0.55
N GLU A 13 -6.44 -0.82 0.23
CA GLU A 13 -5.97 -1.98 0.97
C GLU A 13 -4.98 -1.55 2.05
N MET A 14 -5.07 -2.21 3.21
CA MET A 14 -4.14 -1.99 4.31
C MET A 14 -2.91 -2.90 4.18
N PHE A 15 -1.81 -2.54 4.84
CA PHE A 15 -0.55 -3.32 4.88
C PHE A 15 0.11 -3.56 3.52
N TRP A 16 -0.22 -2.72 2.56
CA TRP A 16 0.11 -2.98 1.19
C TRP A 16 1.61 -2.90 0.92
N PHE A 17 2.31 -1.95 1.53
CA PHE A 17 3.75 -1.86 1.45
C PHE A 17 4.42 -3.12 1.99
N ASN A 18 4.09 -3.52 3.21
CA ASN A 18 4.74 -4.66 3.86
C ASN A 18 4.45 -5.97 3.11
N LEU A 19 3.22 -6.15 2.64
CA LEU A 19 2.85 -7.33 1.85
C LEU A 19 3.56 -7.33 0.49
N MET A 20 3.50 -6.23 -0.26
CA MET A 20 4.16 -6.10 -1.55
C MET A 20 5.66 -6.32 -1.39
N ARG A 21 6.29 -5.67 -0.42
CA ARG A 21 7.72 -5.80 -0.12
C ARG A 21 8.10 -7.25 0.14
N ARG A 22 7.36 -7.95 1.02
CA ARG A 22 7.65 -9.34 1.39
C ARG A 22 7.56 -10.28 0.19
N GLU A 23 6.47 -10.20 -0.56
CA GLU A 23 6.26 -11.08 -1.73
C GLU A 23 7.21 -10.72 -2.87
N MET A 24 7.45 -9.42 -3.09
CA MET A 24 8.35 -8.96 -4.12
C MET A 24 9.79 -9.34 -3.81
N LYS A 25 10.27 -9.28 -2.56
CA LYS A 25 11.63 -9.74 -2.20
C LYS A 25 11.90 -11.20 -2.62
N LYS A 26 10.89 -12.07 -2.52
CA LYS A 26 11.00 -13.48 -2.94
C LYS A 26 10.98 -13.64 -4.46
N ALA A 27 10.36 -12.71 -5.18
CA ALA A 27 10.06 -12.82 -6.59
C ALA A 27 10.95 -11.95 -7.49
N TYR A 28 11.59 -10.89 -6.96
CA TYR A 28 12.19 -9.82 -7.75
C TYR A 28 13.34 -10.29 -8.66
N SER A 29 14.06 -11.35 -8.27
CA SER A 29 15.11 -11.94 -9.11
C SER A 29 14.57 -12.58 -10.40
N ASN A 30 13.28 -12.90 -10.45
CA ASN A 30 12.62 -13.45 -11.62
C ASN A 30 11.46 -12.53 -12.05
N LYS A 31 11.65 -11.86 -13.19
CA LYS A 31 10.69 -10.88 -13.72
C LYS A 31 9.27 -11.44 -13.92
N GLU A 32 9.13 -12.71 -14.27
CA GLU A 32 7.81 -13.34 -14.46
C GLU A 32 7.11 -13.55 -13.13
N LYS A 33 7.83 -14.04 -12.12
CA LYS A 33 7.31 -14.15 -10.74
C LYS A 33 6.95 -12.77 -10.19
N ALA A 34 7.79 -11.76 -10.40
CA ALA A 34 7.51 -10.38 -10.00
C ALA A 34 6.24 -9.83 -10.69
N CYS A 35 6.04 -10.14 -11.97
CA CYS A 35 4.83 -9.76 -12.71
C CYS A 35 3.57 -10.42 -12.15
N LEU A 36 3.66 -11.69 -11.74
CA LEU A 36 2.55 -12.39 -11.09
C LEU A 36 2.22 -11.77 -9.72
N VAL A 37 3.22 -11.48 -8.90
CA VAL A 37 3.05 -10.77 -7.62
C VAL A 37 2.39 -9.42 -7.85
N TYR A 38 2.90 -8.62 -8.80
CA TYR A 38 2.32 -7.35 -9.19
C TYR A 38 0.84 -7.49 -9.57
N LYS A 39 0.49 -8.40 -10.49
CA LYS A 39 -0.90 -8.58 -10.92
C LYS A 39 -1.84 -9.00 -9.79
N LYS A 40 -1.36 -9.87 -8.90
CA LYS A 40 -2.11 -10.35 -7.72
C LYS A 40 -2.32 -9.23 -6.73
N LEU A 41 -1.29 -8.45 -6.49
CA LEU A 41 -1.26 -7.47 -5.42
C LEU A 41 -1.52 -6.05 -5.86
N ALA A 42 -1.68 -5.69 -7.14
CA ALA A 42 -1.70 -4.29 -7.64
C ALA A 42 -2.71 -3.30 -7.00
N GLY A 43 -3.40 -3.60 -5.88
CA GLY A 43 -4.12 -2.63 -5.04
C GLY A 43 -5.36 -2.03 -5.70
N ILE A 44 -5.56 -2.40 -6.95
CA ILE A 44 -6.56 -1.87 -7.85
C ILE A 44 -7.26 -3.08 -8.41
N ARG A 45 -8.12 -3.66 -7.55
CA ARG A 45 -8.80 -4.93 -7.81
C ARG A 45 -9.41 -4.99 -9.21
N ASN A 46 -9.81 -3.86 -9.80
CA ASN A 46 -10.57 -3.81 -11.06
C ASN A 46 -9.97 -2.97 -12.21
N ASN A 47 -8.77 -2.39 -12.12
CA ASN A 47 -8.23 -1.59 -13.24
C ASN A 47 -7.34 -2.44 -14.17
N LYS A 48 -7.93 -2.91 -15.28
CA LYS A 48 -7.23 -3.73 -16.30
C LYS A 48 -6.01 -3.03 -16.89
N LYS A 49 -6.06 -1.71 -17.09
CA LYS A 49 -4.93 -0.93 -17.65
C LYS A 49 -3.73 -0.96 -16.70
N LEU A 50 -3.98 -0.78 -15.40
CA LEU A 50 -2.93 -0.80 -14.39
C LEU A 50 -2.34 -2.21 -14.22
N LYS A 51 -3.14 -3.28 -14.35
CA LYS A 51 -2.62 -4.67 -14.34
C LYS A 51 -1.88 -5.10 -15.62
N SER A 52 -1.77 -4.23 -16.62
CA SER A 52 -1.16 -4.59 -17.90
C SER A 52 0.36 -4.86 -17.77
N LYS A 53 0.87 -5.75 -18.64
CA LYS A 53 2.31 -6.05 -18.72
C LYS A 53 3.14 -4.81 -19.06
N LYS A 54 2.56 -3.86 -19.81
CA LYS A 54 3.19 -2.57 -20.15
C LYS A 54 3.50 -1.75 -18.91
N VAL A 55 2.50 -1.55 -18.04
CA VAL A 55 2.66 -0.79 -16.79
C VAL A 55 3.65 -1.49 -15.86
N PHE A 56 3.52 -2.80 -15.71
CA PHE A 56 4.50 -3.59 -14.94
C PHE A 56 5.92 -3.37 -15.43
N ASN A 57 6.16 -3.46 -16.75
CA ASN A 57 7.50 -3.28 -17.32
C ASN A 57 8.05 -1.87 -17.06
N GLU A 58 7.20 -0.84 -17.09
CA GLU A 58 7.59 0.54 -16.80
C GLU A 58 8.03 0.70 -15.33
N ILE A 59 7.24 0.17 -14.40
CA ILE A 59 7.56 0.19 -12.96
C ILE A 59 8.84 -0.62 -12.71
N TYR A 60 8.89 -1.85 -13.21
CA TYR A 60 10.01 -2.77 -12.99
C TYR A 60 11.33 -2.24 -13.55
N LYS A 61 11.30 -1.52 -14.69
CA LYS A 61 12.50 -0.89 -15.27
C LYS A 61 13.03 0.27 -14.41
N ARG A 62 12.14 0.98 -13.73
CA ARG A 62 12.48 2.15 -12.88
C ARG A 62 12.93 1.75 -11.48
N SER A 63 12.52 0.59 -10.98
CA SER A 63 12.93 0.08 -9.68
C SER A 63 14.25 -0.70 -9.76
N LYS A 64 15.14 -0.51 -8.79
CA LYS A 64 16.41 -1.27 -8.72
C LYS A 64 16.27 -2.57 -7.94
N ASN A 65 15.34 -2.61 -6.98
CA ASN A 65 15.13 -3.74 -6.08
C ASN A 65 13.66 -3.83 -5.65
N ALA A 66 13.33 -4.88 -4.89
CA ALA A 66 11.99 -5.12 -4.37
C ALA A 66 11.46 -4.00 -3.46
N ASP A 67 12.35 -3.35 -2.70
CA ASP A 67 12.00 -2.29 -1.76
C ASP A 67 11.62 -1.00 -2.51
N GLU A 68 12.34 -0.69 -3.60
CA GLU A 68 12.04 0.42 -4.49
C GLU A 68 10.82 0.17 -5.39
N PHE A 69 10.52 -1.09 -5.74
CA PHE A 69 9.40 -1.43 -6.62
C PHE A 69 8.07 -0.84 -6.12
N TYR A 70 7.81 -0.96 -4.81
CA TYR A 70 6.60 -0.38 -4.23
C TYR A 70 6.56 1.14 -4.37
N ILE A 71 7.67 1.82 -4.13
CA ILE A 71 7.76 3.28 -4.20
C ILE A 71 7.45 3.75 -5.63
N VAL A 72 8.12 3.16 -6.61
CA VAL A 72 7.92 3.47 -8.03
C VAL A 72 6.48 3.17 -8.48
N MET A 73 5.90 2.08 -7.99
CA MET A 73 4.50 1.76 -8.23
C MET A 73 3.58 2.83 -7.65
N MET A 74 3.77 3.24 -6.40
CA MET A 74 2.94 4.26 -5.75
C MET A 74 3.05 5.63 -6.41
N GLU A 75 4.25 6.02 -6.85
CA GLU A 75 4.45 7.22 -7.67
C GLU A 75 3.72 7.14 -9.01
N TYR A 76 3.83 5.99 -9.69
CA TYR A 76 3.14 5.76 -10.95
C TYR A 76 1.62 5.89 -10.76
N LEU A 77 1.08 5.30 -9.70
CA LEU A 77 -0.35 5.38 -9.39
C LEU A 77 -0.78 6.81 -9.04
N ALA A 78 -0.01 7.52 -8.21
CA ALA A 78 -0.31 8.91 -7.87
C ALA A 78 -0.40 9.76 -9.15
N LYS A 79 0.60 9.64 -10.03
CA LYS A 79 0.63 10.32 -11.34
C LYS A 79 -0.57 9.92 -12.21
N TYR A 80 -0.88 8.63 -12.30
CA TYR A 80 -2.00 8.12 -13.09
C TYR A 80 -3.35 8.72 -12.66
N PHE A 81 -3.55 8.90 -11.35
CA PHE A 81 -4.77 9.49 -10.78
C PHE A 81 -4.70 11.01 -10.61
N GLY A 82 -3.66 11.68 -11.15
CA GLY A 82 -3.50 13.13 -11.04
C GLY A 82 -3.25 13.64 -9.61
N LYS A 83 -2.72 12.78 -8.73
CA LYS A 83 -2.40 13.11 -7.34
C LYS A 83 -0.93 13.46 -7.19
N LYS A 84 -0.62 14.43 -6.33
CA LYS A 84 0.76 14.89 -6.06
C LYS A 84 1.48 14.03 -5.04
N ARG A 85 0.72 13.40 -4.14
CA ARG A 85 1.22 12.62 -3.01
C ARG A 85 0.53 11.28 -2.97
N TRP A 86 1.17 10.32 -2.34
CA TRP A 86 0.57 9.04 -2.01
C TRP A 86 0.73 8.76 -0.52
N GLY A 87 -0.08 7.85 -0.01
CA GLY A 87 -0.05 7.41 1.36
C GLY A 87 -0.63 6.02 1.50
N GLU A 88 -0.36 5.43 2.66
CA GLU A 88 -0.83 4.11 3.01
C GLU A 88 -1.54 4.19 4.36
N LYS A 89 -2.63 3.43 4.47
CA LYS A 89 -3.34 3.25 5.72
C LYS A 89 -2.92 1.93 6.35
N ASN A 90 -2.55 1.98 7.62
CA ASN A 90 -2.16 0.80 8.39
C ASN A 90 -2.75 0.89 9.80
N ILE A 91 -3.39 -0.20 10.28
CA ILE A 91 -4.04 -0.24 11.60
C ILE A 91 -3.23 -0.99 12.66
N LEU A 92 -2.20 -1.75 12.28
CA LEU A 92 -1.31 -2.49 13.20
C LEU A 92 0.11 -1.97 13.03
N ILE A 93 0.27 -0.66 13.18
CA ILE A 93 1.60 -0.09 13.31
C ILE A 93 2.05 -0.38 14.75
N PHE A 94 2.73 -1.51 14.93
CA PHE A 94 3.59 -1.74 16.10
C PHE A 94 4.83 -0.85 15.99
N GLU A 95 5.47 -0.56 17.11
CA GLU A 95 6.63 0.34 17.20
C GLU A 95 7.74 -0.02 16.20
N ASP A 96 8.04 -1.31 16.05
CA ASP A 96 9.03 -1.80 15.09
C ASP A 96 8.64 -1.55 13.63
N ILE A 97 7.35 -1.66 13.30
CA ILE A 97 6.84 -1.39 11.95
C ILE A 97 6.94 0.10 11.65
N LEU A 98 6.64 0.96 12.63
CA LEU A 98 6.79 2.41 12.49
C LEU A 98 8.25 2.78 12.24
N LYS A 99 9.15 2.26 13.07
CA LYS A 99 10.60 2.51 12.97
C LYS A 99 11.14 2.08 11.61
N ASN A 100 10.80 0.87 11.15
CA ASN A 100 11.20 0.38 9.84
C ASN A 100 10.64 1.23 8.69
N THR A 101 9.39 1.69 8.81
CA THR A 101 8.76 2.56 7.81
C THR A 101 9.46 3.91 7.75
N LEU A 102 9.74 4.53 8.90
CA LEU A 102 10.43 5.83 8.96
C LEU A 102 11.89 5.75 8.48
N ASN A 103 12.59 4.64 8.75
CA ASN A 103 13.92 4.42 8.19
C ASN A 103 13.91 4.38 6.66
N GLN A 104 12.86 3.80 6.07
CA GLN A 104 12.72 3.70 4.61
C GLN A 104 12.11 4.95 3.97
N PHE A 105 11.32 5.70 4.73
CA PHE A 105 10.66 6.93 4.30
C PHE A 105 10.95 8.05 5.32
N PRO A 106 12.18 8.56 5.37
CA PRO A 106 12.59 9.54 6.39
C PRO A 106 11.79 10.84 6.33
N ASN A 107 11.23 11.16 5.17
CA ASN A 107 10.41 12.36 4.93
C ASN A 107 8.89 12.06 4.97
N ALA A 108 8.47 10.88 5.41
CA ALA A 108 7.05 10.56 5.53
C ALA A 108 6.37 11.43 6.58
N LYS A 109 5.16 11.89 6.28
CA LYS A 109 4.29 12.54 7.27
C LYS A 109 3.34 11.50 7.82
N ILE A 110 3.30 11.36 9.14
CA ILE A 110 2.41 10.42 9.83
C ILE A 110 1.13 11.15 10.25
N ILE A 111 -0.01 10.52 9.97
CA ILE A 111 -1.31 10.93 10.51
C ILE A 111 -1.71 9.85 11.50
N TYR A 112 -1.66 10.17 12.79
CA TYR A 112 -2.10 9.26 13.85
C TYR A 112 -3.57 9.52 14.17
N LEU A 113 -4.42 8.51 13.96
CA LEU A 113 -5.85 8.60 14.20
C LEU A 113 -6.19 7.94 15.54
N MET A 114 -6.71 8.72 16.49
CA MET A 114 -7.17 8.22 17.78
C MET A 114 -8.69 8.17 17.83
N ARG A 115 -9.23 7.15 18.53
CA ARG A 115 -10.66 7.00 18.82
C ARG A 115 -10.81 6.55 20.26
N ASP A 116 -11.91 6.93 20.90
CA ASP A 116 -12.25 6.45 22.23
C ASP A 116 -12.21 4.90 22.29
N PRO A 117 -11.41 4.30 23.19
CA PRO A 117 -11.25 2.85 23.26
C PRO A 117 -12.57 2.11 23.53
N ARG A 118 -13.50 2.70 24.28
CA ARG A 118 -14.83 2.11 24.55
C ARG A 118 -15.65 2.05 23.27
N ALA A 119 -15.57 3.10 22.45
CA ALA A 119 -16.23 3.13 21.15
C ALA A 119 -15.61 2.13 20.16
N VAL A 120 -14.29 1.94 20.20
CA VAL A 120 -13.59 0.91 19.41
C VAL A 120 -14.07 -0.49 19.80
N ILE A 121 -14.07 -0.81 21.10
CA ILE A 121 -14.50 -2.12 21.62
C ILE A 121 -15.97 -2.39 21.26
N ASN A 122 -16.87 -1.43 21.50
CA ASN A 122 -18.28 -1.57 21.15
C ASN A 122 -18.47 -1.79 19.63
N SER A 123 -17.75 -1.03 18.80
CA SER A 123 -17.78 -1.19 17.34
C SER A 123 -17.26 -2.57 16.88
N LEU A 124 -16.21 -3.08 17.53
CA LEU A 124 -15.62 -4.38 17.23
C LEU A 124 -16.56 -5.52 17.63
N ASN A 125 -17.15 -5.46 18.83
CA ASN A 125 -18.12 -6.43 19.31
C ASN A 125 -19.33 -6.54 18.37
N LYS A 126 -19.86 -5.40 17.91
CA LYS A 126 -20.95 -5.35 16.92
C LYS A 126 -20.56 -5.96 15.56
N SER A 127 -19.30 -5.81 15.16
CA SER A 127 -18.82 -6.30 13.87
C SER A 127 -18.50 -7.81 13.88
N LEU A 128 -18.18 -8.35 15.06
CA LEU A 128 -17.79 -9.76 15.24
C LEU A 128 -18.92 -10.64 15.81
N ASN A 129 -20.09 -10.08 16.14
CA ASN A 129 -21.20 -10.79 16.78
C ASN A 129 -20.79 -11.61 18.03
N ILE A 130 -19.80 -11.14 18.80
CA ILE A 130 -19.27 -11.91 19.94
C ILE A 130 -20.19 -11.85 21.15
N PHE A 131 -21.09 -10.87 21.22
CA PHE A 131 -22.01 -10.65 22.35
C PHE A 131 -23.44 -10.31 21.93
N SER A 132 -23.88 -10.79 20.77
CA SER A 132 -25.29 -10.68 20.33
C SER A 132 -26.08 -11.90 20.77
#